data_AF-A0A4V5NI78-F1
#
_entry.id   AF-A0A4V5NI78-F1
#
_cell.length_a   1.000
_cell.length_b   1.000
_cell.length_c   1.000
_cell.angle_alpha   90.00
_cell.angle_beta   90.00
_cell.angle_gamma   90.00
#
_symmetry.space_group_name_H-M   'P 1'
#
loop_
_entity.id
_entity.type
_entity.pdbx_description
1 polymer ?
#
loop_
_entity_poly.entity_id
_entity_poly.type
_entity_poly.pdbx_seq_one_letter_code
_entity_poly.pdbx_strand_id
1 'polypeptide(L)'
;MPRKQFIADLKTAAAGTGLDRIRDVVSGEDDGQFRFLFTLEGSRGPVSISALVPDVSEYPSNHEYWVYADDNAPPAVGAALNDLPRTNGMSVTALLGLVSRVLIKSVGDRDGDVDMPDSQSLHADLDDERDCFSESDEDEEDDWGFDRHTPESSLDASHYTVPAHSSNSLAAASRKARIRKDLQAAKKAGFKVGHQGALLDGTSCFVSISCRISKLGISEEAMGAWQLESSDYLILLIHYPNGYRTVESLKGYDPPTVRQNVELRVGKSTTYKPTLAEALKAFTTVLKDEEPKRNTMVIDLATPEKDGFRHVFISRPLHELLNDRLVTLLNYRDMGMSWEGAERFYNDNQGRSIKHADTMGDAYTSDEVPNRTLPDLVTADQTKDDLGSTSHSFPLLGMQFLLRHLVRCTEFCLVCHTKLEQEFEALKPYVCNKPLCLYQYMSLGFGPSIEHEIVAQPYVVDLLLTFAYASAKAGKMREFPT
;
A
#
# COMPACT_ATOMS: atom_id res chain seq x y z
N MET A 1 24.02 -41.79 -14.63
CA MET A 1 23.47 -42.50 -13.44
C MET A 1 22.84 -41.44 -12.53
N PRO A 2 21.51 -41.25 -12.63
CA PRO A 2 20.76 -40.21 -11.89
C PRO A 2 21.10 -40.15 -10.40
N ARG A 3 21.11 -41.32 -9.74
CA ARG A 3 21.46 -41.46 -8.31
C ARG A 3 22.86 -40.97 -7.93
N LYS A 4 23.86 -41.13 -8.81
CA LYS A 4 25.23 -40.64 -8.54
C LYS A 4 25.32 -39.12 -8.65
N GLN A 5 24.52 -38.51 -9.52
CA GLN A 5 24.42 -37.05 -9.67
C GLN A 5 23.74 -36.43 -8.46
N PHE A 6 22.60 -36.99 -8.01
CA PHE A 6 21.93 -36.54 -6.80
C PHE A 6 22.85 -36.51 -5.56
N ILE A 7 23.63 -37.59 -5.35
CA ILE A 7 24.60 -37.65 -4.23
C ILE A 7 25.73 -36.63 -4.39
N ALA A 8 26.18 -36.35 -5.62
CA ALA A 8 27.19 -35.34 -5.87
C ALA A 8 26.66 -33.93 -5.59
N ASP A 9 25.44 -33.63 -6.03
CA ASP A 9 24.80 -32.32 -5.84
C ASP A 9 24.46 -32.07 -4.37
N LEU A 10 24.06 -33.11 -3.62
CA LEU A 10 23.87 -33.04 -2.18
C LEU A 10 25.19 -32.79 -1.44
N LYS A 11 26.29 -33.41 -1.85
CA LYS A 11 27.62 -33.14 -1.27
C LYS A 11 28.09 -31.72 -1.58
N THR A 12 27.82 -31.22 -2.77
CA THR A 12 28.10 -29.83 -3.15
C THR A 12 27.28 -28.86 -2.31
N ALA A 13 25.99 -29.14 -2.10
CA ALA A 13 25.12 -28.33 -1.25
C ALA A 13 25.55 -28.35 0.22
N ALA A 14 25.98 -29.50 0.75
CA ALA A 14 26.49 -29.62 2.11
C ALA A 14 27.84 -28.91 2.31
N ALA A 15 28.67 -28.80 1.27
CA ALA A 15 29.94 -28.07 1.29
C ALA A 15 29.77 -26.56 1.05
N GLY A 16 28.66 -26.13 0.43
CA GLY A 16 28.35 -24.73 0.14
C GLY A 16 27.86 -23.97 1.38
N THR A 17 28.77 -23.30 2.09
CA THR A 17 28.51 -22.49 3.29
C THR A 17 27.89 -21.11 3.01
N GLY A 18 26.93 -21.01 2.06
CA GLY A 18 26.37 -19.74 1.61
C GLY A 18 24.84 -19.61 1.72
N LEU A 19 24.15 -20.60 2.28
CA LEU A 19 22.68 -20.59 2.37
C LEU A 19 22.24 -20.01 3.71
N ASP A 20 21.55 -18.87 3.64
CA ASP A 20 21.16 -18.11 4.81
C ASP A 20 20.27 -18.94 5.75
N ARG A 21 20.66 -19.01 7.03
CA ARG A 21 19.94 -19.70 8.15
C ARG A 21 19.71 -21.21 8.02
N ILE A 22 20.29 -21.88 7.03
CA ILE A 22 20.28 -23.35 6.88
C ILE A 22 21.59 -23.94 7.42
N ARG A 23 21.49 -25.02 8.20
CA ARG A 23 22.63 -25.76 8.76
C ARG A 23 22.41 -27.26 8.64
N ASP A 24 23.50 -28.01 8.69
CA ASP A 24 23.50 -29.47 8.86
C ASP A 24 22.68 -30.23 7.79
N VAL A 25 23.08 -30.08 6.51
CA VAL A 25 22.47 -30.81 5.40
C VAL A 25 23.01 -32.24 5.39
N VAL A 26 22.15 -33.21 5.72
CA VAL A 26 22.51 -34.63 5.85
C VAL A 26 21.63 -35.50 4.95
N SER A 27 22.17 -36.60 4.42
CA SER A 27 21.38 -37.60 3.70
C SER A 27 20.34 -38.26 4.63
N GLY A 28 19.11 -38.42 4.13
CA GLY A 28 18.02 -39.07 4.85
C GLY A 28 18.15 -40.60 4.89
N GLU A 29 17.10 -41.26 5.38
CA GLU A 29 17.03 -42.71 5.52
C GLU A 29 16.65 -43.39 4.19
N ASP A 30 15.87 -42.70 3.36
CA ASP A 30 15.41 -43.18 2.06
C ASP A 30 16.28 -42.71 0.89
N ASP A 31 16.30 -43.52 -0.17
CA ASP A 31 16.94 -43.18 -1.45
C ASP A 31 16.26 -41.93 -2.04
N GLY A 32 16.98 -40.80 -2.11
CA GLY A 32 16.44 -39.52 -2.61
C GLY A 32 16.00 -38.55 -1.52
N GLN A 33 16.18 -38.89 -0.24
CA GLN A 33 15.83 -38.03 0.88
C GLN A 33 17.05 -37.29 1.43
N PHE A 34 16.83 -36.07 1.90
CA PHE A 34 17.79 -35.33 2.72
C PHE A 34 17.10 -34.48 3.77
N ARG A 35 17.82 -34.18 4.85
CA ARG A 35 17.36 -33.40 5.99
C ARG A 35 18.28 -32.21 6.19
N PHE A 36 17.72 -31.11 6.68
CA PHE A 36 18.48 -29.93 7.06
C PHE A 36 17.81 -29.20 8.22
N LEU A 37 18.61 -28.46 8.99
CA LEU A 37 18.15 -27.66 10.11
C LEU A 37 18.01 -26.20 9.68
N PHE A 38 16.87 -25.59 10.00
CA PHE A 38 16.60 -24.18 9.77
C PHE A 38 16.53 -23.42 11.10
N THR A 39 17.26 -22.31 11.22
CA THR A 39 17.29 -21.50 12.45
C THR A 39 16.44 -20.24 12.29
N LEU A 40 15.35 -20.14 13.06
CA LEU A 40 14.51 -18.94 13.15
C LEU A 40 15.05 -17.98 14.20
N GLU A 41 15.11 -16.69 13.89
CA GLU A 41 15.25 -15.64 14.90
C GLU A 41 14.00 -15.60 15.81
N GLY A 42 14.21 -15.62 17.12
CA GLY A 42 13.14 -15.62 18.12
C GLY A 42 12.51 -16.98 18.45
N SER A 43 12.94 -18.07 17.82
CA SER A 43 12.47 -19.44 18.16
C SER A 43 13.32 -20.08 19.27
N ARG A 44 12.71 -21.00 20.06
CA ARG A 44 13.39 -21.74 21.15
C ARG A 44 14.38 -22.82 20.66
N GLY A 45 14.54 -23.04 19.36
CA GLY A 45 15.47 -24.02 18.80
C GLY A 45 15.35 -24.19 17.27
N PRO A 46 16.32 -24.87 16.64
CA PRO A 46 16.31 -25.13 15.20
C PRO A 46 15.17 -26.08 14.81
N VAL A 47 14.57 -25.84 13.64
CA VAL A 47 13.51 -26.69 13.07
C VAL A 47 14.12 -27.64 12.06
N SER A 48 13.81 -28.93 12.19
CA SER A 48 14.23 -29.98 11.24
C SER A 48 13.25 -30.06 10.08
N ILE A 49 13.77 -29.96 8.85
CA ILE A 49 13.02 -30.02 7.60
C ILE A 49 13.60 -31.15 6.75
N SER A 50 12.70 -31.97 6.20
CA SER A 50 13.03 -33.08 5.32
C SER A 50 12.53 -32.79 3.91
N ALA A 51 13.36 -33.09 2.91
CA ALA A 51 13.00 -33.06 1.50
C ALA A 51 13.21 -34.44 0.87
N LEU A 52 12.26 -34.88 0.06
CA LEU A 52 12.24 -36.19 -0.60
C LEU A 52 12.00 -36.03 -2.10
N VAL A 53 12.78 -36.76 -2.91
CA VAL A 53 12.50 -36.99 -4.33
C VAL A 53 11.81 -38.36 -4.48
N PRO A 54 10.52 -38.43 -4.88
CA PRO A 54 9.79 -39.70 -4.97
C PRO A 54 10.38 -40.70 -5.97
N ASP A 55 10.90 -40.22 -7.11
CA ASP A 55 11.61 -41.04 -8.10
C ASP A 55 12.98 -40.44 -8.47
N VAL A 56 14.04 -41.04 -7.91
CA VAL A 56 15.44 -40.62 -8.14
C VAL A 56 15.91 -40.92 -9.57
N SER A 57 15.16 -41.71 -10.34
CA SER A 57 15.48 -42.05 -11.73
C SER A 57 15.27 -40.87 -12.67
N GLU A 58 14.39 -39.93 -12.31
CA GLU A 58 14.05 -38.74 -13.11
C GLU A 58 14.96 -37.53 -12.83
N TYR A 59 15.88 -37.66 -11.87
CA TYR A 59 16.88 -36.64 -11.54
C TYR A 59 17.96 -36.54 -12.63
N PRO A 60 18.40 -35.33 -13.07
CA PRO A 60 18.01 -33.99 -12.58
C PRO A 60 16.94 -33.28 -13.43
N SER A 61 16.35 -33.93 -14.42
CA SER A 61 15.63 -33.24 -15.50
C SER A 61 14.14 -33.04 -15.25
N ASN A 62 13.47 -34.00 -14.59
CA ASN A 62 12.02 -33.98 -14.39
C ASN A 62 11.60 -34.44 -12.99
N HIS A 63 12.43 -34.24 -11.98
CA HIS A 63 12.09 -34.58 -10.60
C HIS A 63 11.33 -33.45 -9.90
N GLU A 64 10.49 -33.81 -8.92
CA GLU A 64 9.82 -32.90 -7.99
C GLU A 64 10.30 -33.18 -6.57
N TYR A 65 10.38 -32.14 -5.73
CA TYR A 65 10.69 -32.31 -4.30
C TYR A 65 9.44 -32.17 -3.45
N TRP A 66 9.28 -33.11 -2.53
CA TRP A 66 8.30 -33.03 -1.45
C TRP A 66 9.01 -32.57 -0.18
N VAL A 67 8.61 -31.42 0.35
CA VAL A 67 9.25 -30.80 1.51
C VAL A 67 8.27 -30.77 2.67
N TYR A 68 8.69 -31.24 3.84
CA TYR A 68 7.88 -31.28 5.04
C TYR A 68 8.75 -31.06 6.29
N ALA A 69 8.15 -30.51 7.35
CA ALA A 69 8.80 -30.31 8.64
C ALA A 69 8.41 -31.42 9.62
N ASP A 70 9.27 -31.67 10.62
CA ASP A 70 8.97 -32.61 11.71
C ASP A 70 7.89 -32.06 12.67
N ASP A 71 7.29 -32.95 13.47
CA ASP A 71 6.18 -32.65 14.40
C ASP A 71 6.45 -31.52 15.42
N ASN A 72 7.72 -31.17 15.63
CA ASN A 72 8.13 -30.10 16.54
C ASN A 72 8.19 -28.71 15.87
N ALA A 73 7.76 -28.59 14.60
CA ALA A 73 7.77 -27.34 13.86
C ALA A 73 6.58 -26.43 14.24
N PRO A 74 6.78 -25.11 14.35
CA PRO A 74 5.68 -24.16 14.50
C PRO A 74 4.68 -24.26 13.34
N PRO A 75 3.37 -24.06 13.57
CA PRO A 75 2.35 -24.17 12.52
C PRO A 75 2.57 -23.21 11.34
N ALA A 76 3.22 -22.06 11.60
CA ALA A 76 3.60 -21.10 10.56
C ALA A 76 4.64 -21.67 9.56
N VAL A 77 5.54 -22.55 10.01
CA VAL A 77 6.52 -23.22 9.14
C VAL A 77 5.81 -24.24 8.25
N GLY A 78 4.88 -25.02 8.81
CA GLY A 78 4.09 -25.99 8.05
C GLY A 78 3.23 -25.32 6.96
N ALA A 79 2.59 -24.18 7.27
CA ALA A 79 1.83 -23.42 6.29
C ALA A 79 2.73 -22.88 5.15
N ALA A 80 3.90 -22.34 5.49
CA ALA A 80 4.84 -21.80 4.51
C ALA A 80 5.44 -22.87 3.58
N LEU A 81 5.66 -24.08 4.09
CA LEU A 81 6.12 -25.21 3.28
C LEU A 81 5.04 -25.75 2.33
N ASN A 82 3.76 -25.66 2.68
CA ASN A 82 2.66 -26.05 1.80
C ASN A 82 2.48 -25.08 0.62
N ASP A 83 2.83 -23.80 0.79
CA ASP A 83 2.72 -22.75 -0.23
C ASP A 83 3.99 -22.61 -1.10
N LEU A 84 4.87 -23.61 -1.11
CA LEU A 84 6.07 -23.58 -1.94
C LEU A 84 5.69 -23.58 -3.45
N PRO A 85 6.29 -22.71 -4.27
CA PRO A 85 6.11 -22.76 -5.72
C PRO A 85 6.68 -24.06 -6.31
N ARG A 86 6.25 -24.41 -7.53
CA ARG A 86 6.62 -25.66 -8.21
C ARG A 86 8.13 -25.89 -8.19
N THR A 87 8.55 -27.04 -7.67
CA THR A 87 9.96 -27.41 -7.46
C THR A 87 10.55 -28.28 -8.59
N ASN A 88 9.84 -28.39 -9.72
CA ASN A 88 10.21 -29.26 -10.83
C ASN A 88 11.58 -28.91 -11.43
N GLY A 89 12.46 -29.90 -11.51
CA GLY A 89 13.78 -29.77 -12.14
C GLY A 89 14.79 -28.90 -11.38
N MET A 90 14.50 -28.51 -10.13
CA MET A 90 15.40 -27.65 -9.36
C MET A 90 16.64 -28.41 -8.84
N SER A 91 17.79 -27.74 -8.78
CA SER A 91 18.96 -28.28 -8.08
C SER A 91 18.75 -28.28 -6.56
N VAL A 92 19.50 -29.10 -5.83
CA VAL A 92 19.41 -29.18 -4.36
C VAL A 92 19.71 -27.81 -3.72
N THR A 93 20.69 -27.07 -4.25
CA THR A 93 21.06 -25.73 -3.77
C THR A 93 19.96 -24.70 -4.03
N ALA A 94 19.31 -24.75 -5.19
CA ALA A 94 18.21 -23.85 -5.54
C ALA A 94 16.98 -24.12 -4.66
N LEU A 95 16.68 -25.38 -4.36
CA LEU A 95 15.61 -25.74 -3.43
C LEU A 95 15.88 -25.20 -2.02
N LEU A 96 17.09 -25.41 -1.48
CA LEU A 96 17.45 -24.90 -0.15
C LEU A 96 17.35 -23.37 -0.08
N GLY A 97 17.80 -22.66 -1.12
CA GLY A 97 17.67 -21.20 -1.18
C GLY A 97 16.22 -20.71 -1.30
N LEU A 98 15.36 -21.47 -1.97
CA LEU A 98 13.93 -21.18 -2.05
C LEU A 98 13.25 -21.40 -0.70
N VAL A 99 13.49 -22.53 -0.04
CA VAL A 99 12.91 -22.84 1.29
C VAL A 99 13.38 -21.82 2.32
N SER A 100 14.67 -21.46 2.35
CA SER A 100 15.19 -20.41 3.23
C SER A 100 14.44 -19.09 3.04
N ARG A 101 14.33 -18.60 1.79
CA ARG A 101 13.64 -17.33 1.50
C ARG A 101 12.16 -17.36 1.88
N VAL A 102 11.45 -18.46 1.60
CA VAL A 102 10.03 -18.60 1.95
C VAL A 102 9.84 -18.59 3.46
N LEU A 103 10.69 -19.30 4.20
CA LEU A 103 10.60 -19.35 5.67
C LEU A 103 11.05 -18.03 6.33
N ILE A 104 12.04 -17.34 5.78
CA ILE A 104 12.42 -15.99 6.22
C ILE A 104 11.26 -15.03 5.97
N LYS A 105 10.63 -15.07 4.80
CA LYS A 105 9.47 -14.22 4.48
C LYS A 105 8.26 -14.52 5.36
N SER A 106 7.96 -15.80 5.60
CA SER A 106 6.75 -16.19 6.33
C SER A 106 6.86 -16.00 7.84
N VAL A 107 8.08 -16.09 8.40
CA VAL A 107 8.28 -16.00 9.86
C VAL A 107 9.00 -14.71 10.29
N GLY A 108 9.83 -14.10 9.43
CA GLY A 108 10.50 -12.83 9.67
C GLY A 108 9.63 -11.60 9.44
N ASP A 109 8.58 -11.67 8.62
CA ASP A 109 7.68 -10.54 8.29
C ASP A 109 6.60 -10.29 9.37
N ARG A 110 6.99 -10.29 10.65
CA ARG A 110 6.08 -9.91 11.75
C ARG A 110 6.06 -8.40 12.02
N ASP A 111 7.11 -7.67 11.66
CA ASP A 111 7.22 -6.21 11.83
C ASP A 111 7.31 -5.45 10.49
N GLY A 112 7.53 -6.14 9.37
CA GLY A 112 7.65 -5.55 8.04
C GLY A 112 8.89 -4.68 7.83
N ASP A 113 9.91 -4.80 8.68
CA ASP A 113 11.14 -3.99 8.63
C ASP A 113 12.27 -4.60 7.79
N VAL A 114 12.02 -5.72 7.10
CA VAL A 114 12.95 -6.25 6.12
C VAL A 114 12.77 -5.51 4.79
N ASP A 115 13.86 -4.93 4.28
CA ASP A 115 13.94 -4.44 2.90
C ASP A 115 13.66 -5.61 1.95
N MET A 116 12.52 -5.54 1.27
CA MET A 116 12.08 -6.56 0.32
C MET A 116 12.62 -6.20 -1.07
N PRO A 117 13.29 -7.14 -1.76
CA PRO A 117 13.85 -6.88 -3.08
C PRO A 117 12.77 -6.44 -4.07
N ASP A 118 13.14 -5.55 -4.99
CA ASP A 118 12.25 -5.04 -6.01
C ASP A 118 11.69 -6.22 -6.83
N SER A 119 10.37 -6.34 -6.87
CA SER A 119 9.64 -7.42 -7.55
C SER A 119 9.83 -7.40 -9.08
N GLN A 120 10.58 -6.44 -9.63
CA GLN A 120 11.02 -6.43 -11.02
C GLN A 120 12.27 -7.29 -11.28
N SER A 121 13.04 -7.63 -10.24
CA SER A 121 14.23 -8.49 -10.34
C SER A 121 13.93 -9.96 -10.65
N LEU A 122 12.67 -10.42 -10.49
CA LEU A 122 12.29 -11.83 -10.59
C LEU A 122 11.66 -12.23 -11.93
N HIS A 123 11.49 -11.29 -12.87
CA HIS A 123 10.88 -11.55 -14.18
C HIS A 123 11.82 -11.33 -15.37
N ALA A 124 13.12 -11.13 -15.14
CA ALA A 124 14.09 -10.84 -16.20
C ALA A 124 14.70 -12.07 -16.90
N ASP A 125 14.46 -13.30 -16.41
CA ASP A 125 15.26 -14.46 -16.83
C ASP A 125 14.63 -15.40 -17.87
N LEU A 126 13.52 -15.03 -18.53
CA LEU A 126 12.99 -15.81 -19.66
C LEU A 126 12.54 -14.89 -20.81
N ASP A 127 13.36 -14.91 -21.88
CA ASP A 127 13.16 -14.34 -23.23
C ASP A 127 13.45 -12.83 -23.42
N ASP A 128 14.73 -12.44 -23.56
CA ASP A 128 15.30 -11.96 -24.85
C ASP A 128 16.78 -11.56 -24.67
N GLU A 129 17.67 -12.17 -25.46
CA GLU A 129 19.06 -11.74 -25.58
C GLU A 129 19.13 -10.43 -26.39
N ARG A 130 19.28 -9.29 -25.72
CA ARG A 130 20.12 -8.14 -26.14
C ARG A 130 20.21 -7.06 -25.06
N ASP A 131 21.47 -6.62 -24.88
CA ASP A 131 21.95 -5.49 -24.07
C ASP A 131 22.12 -5.76 -22.55
N CYS A 132 23.18 -6.54 -22.29
CA CYS A 132 23.84 -6.70 -21.00
C CYS A 132 24.37 -5.36 -20.46
N PHE A 133 23.78 -4.90 -19.35
CA PHE A 133 24.49 -4.13 -18.33
C PHE A 133 24.53 -4.98 -17.07
N SER A 134 25.73 -5.43 -16.73
CA SER A 134 26.05 -6.24 -15.56
C SER A 134 25.93 -5.38 -14.30
N GLU A 135 24.98 -5.70 -13.43
CA GLU A 135 25.00 -5.29 -12.02
C GLU A 135 26.01 -6.17 -11.28
N SER A 136 27.04 -5.55 -10.74
CA SER A 136 27.89 -6.12 -9.70
C SER A 136 27.73 -5.19 -8.50
N ASP A 137 26.95 -5.63 -7.52
CA ASP A 137 26.88 -5.00 -6.21
C ASP A 137 28.19 -5.30 -5.46
N GLU A 138 29.07 -4.31 -5.42
CA GLU A 138 29.91 -4.06 -4.25
C GLU A 138 29.68 -2.60 -3.86
N ASP A 139 29.21 -2.41 -2.63
CA ASP A 139 29.01 -1.13 -1.96
C ASP A 139 30.24 -0.24 -2.12
N GLU A 140 30.07 1.02 -2.54
CA GLU A 140 30.71 2.22 -1.98
C GLU A 140 30.53 3.44 -2.91
N GLU A 141 29.81 4.42 -2.39
CA GLU A 141 30.07 5.87 -2.49
C GLU A 141 30.13 6.59 -3.87
N ASP A 142 29.30 7.65 -3.96
CA ASP A 142 29.43 8.83 -4.83
C ASP A 142 29.20 8.71 -6.36
N ASP A 143 27.94 8.90 -6.78
CA ASP A 143 27.66 9.62 -8.04
C ASP A 143 26.48 10.59 -7.92
N TRP A 144 26.65 11.66 -7.14
CA TRP A 144 25.95 12.94 -7.36
C TRP A 144 26.82 14.15 -6.95
N GLY A 145 28.13 14.06 -7.19
CA GLY A 145 29.12 15.10 -6.88
C GLY A 145 29.20 16.19 -7.95
N PHE A 146 28.81 17.42 -7.59
CA PHE A 146 29.06 18.62 -8.38
C PHE A 146 30.53 19.05 -8.20
N ASP A 147 31.37 18.83 -9.21
CA ASP A 147 32.74 19.35 -9.21
C ASP A 147 32.74 20.85 -9.53
N ARG A 148 33.14 21.65 -8.52
CA ARG A 148 33.41 23.08 -8.64
C ARG A 148 34.91 23.25 -8.77
N HIS A 149 35.42 23.30 -10.00
CA HIS A 149 36.71 23.95 -10.27
C HIS A 149 36.70 24.78 -11.56
N THR A 150 36.95 26.07 -11.37
CA THR A 150 37.37 27.04 -12.39
C THR A 150 38.65 26.59 -13.10
N PRO A 151 38.78 26.85 -14.40
CA PRO A 151 40.07 27.19 -14.98
C PRO A 151 40.05 28.53 -15.71
N GLU A 152 41.03 29.37 -15.37
CA GLU A 152 41.46 30.50 -16.18
C GLU A 152 42.05 30.04 -17.53
N SER A 153 42.00 30.98 -18.48
CA SER A 153 42.88 31.17 -19.63
C SER A 153 42.52 30.53 -20.98
N SER A 154 41.88 31.38 -21.80
CA SER A 154 42.38 31.90 -23.09
C SER A 154 42.45 31.03 -24.36
N LEU A 155 41.86 31.62 -25.41
CA LEU A 155 42.17 31.59 -26.85
C LEU A 155 41.17 30.89 -27.79
N ASP A 156 40.36 31.76 -28.40
CA ASP A 156 39.95 31.89 -29.81
C ASP A 156 39.13 30.82 -30.58
N ALA A 157 37.93 31.30 -30.93
CA ALA A 157 37.30 31.31 -32.27
C ALA A 157 36.89 29.98 -32.94
N SER A 158 35.57 29.73 -33.04
CA SER A 158 34.74 30.25 -34.14
C SER A 158 33.36 29.54 -34.24
N HIS A 159 32.32 30.38 -34.21
CA HIS A 159 30.99 30.27 -34.81
C HIS A 159 30.47 28.91 -35.31
N TYR A 160 29.53 28.31 -34.58
CA TYR A 160 28.19 27.97 -35.09
C TYR A 160 27.16 28.18 -33.96
N THR A 161 26.38 29.25 -34.08
CA THR A 161 25.31 29.60 -33.14
C THR A 161 24.06 28.78 -33.43
N VAL A 162 23.73 27.83 -32.55
CA VAL A 162 22.38 27.26 -32.42
C VAL A 162 21.63 28.10 -31.37
N PRO A 163 20.36 28.47 -31.57
CA PRO A 163 19.66 29.36 -30.65
C PRO A 163 19.47 28.71 -29.28
N ALA A 164 19.69 29.50 -28.23
CA ALA A 164 19.64 29.09 -26.84
C ALA A 164 18.23 28.65 -26.38
N HIS A 165 18.11 27.41 -25.88
CA HIS A 165 17.04 26.94 -24.99
C HIS A 165 17.48 26.92 -23.51
N SER A 166 18.34 27.85 -23.09
CA SER A 166 18.99 27.83 -21.78
C SER A 166 18.08 28.16 -20.59
N SER A 167 16.90 28.76 -20.81
CA SER A 167 15.96 29.09 -19.72
C SER A 167 15.14 27.88 -19.21
N ASN A 168 14.99 26.82 -20.02
CA ASN A 168 14.18 25.65 -19.64
C ASN A 168 14.94 24.62 -18.80
N SER A 169 16.27 24.59 -18.90
CA SER A 169 17.10 23.59 -18.21
C SER A 169 17.11 23.78 -16.68
N LEU A 170 17.30 25.02 -16.21
CA LEU A 170 17.33 25.33 -14.77
C LEU A 170 15.97 25.13 -14.10
N ALA A 171 14.87 25.50 -14.77
CA ALA A 171 13.52 25.29 -14.28
C ALA A 171 13.16 23.79 -14.23
N ALA A 172 13.58 23.02 -15.24
CA ALA A 172 13.44 21.56 -15.26
C ALA A 172 14.27 20.90 -14.14
N ALA A 173 15.51 21.35 -13.91
CA ALA A 173 16.37 20.85 -12.85
C ALA A 173 15.79 21.14 -11.46
N SER A 174 15.31 22.36 -11.21
CA SER A 174 14.64 22.74 -9.96
C SER A 174 13.37 21.92 -9.71
N ARG A 175 12.57 21.68 -10.76
CA ARG A 175 11.39 20.81 -10.70
C ARG A 175 11.78 19.36 -10.34
N LYS A 176 12.79 18.80 -11.00
CA LYS A 176 13.29 17.44 -10.72
C LYS A 176 13.78 17.32 -9.27
N ALA A 177 14.53 18.32 -8.78
CA ALA A 177 14.98 18.37 -7.40
C ALA A 177 13.80 18.42 -6.40
N ARG A 178 12.75 19.19 -6.71
CA ARG A 178 11.56 19.26 -5.86
C ARG A 178 10.80 17.93 -5.84
N ILE A 179 10.56 17.31 -6.99
CA ILE A 179 9.91 15.98 -7.06
C ILE A 179 10.70 14.97 -6.23
N ARG A 180 12.02 14.93 -6.39
CA ARG A 180 12.89 14.03 -5.61
C ARG A 180 12.76 14.29 -4.11
N LYS A 181 12.78 15.54 -3.67
CA LYS A 181 12.60 15.90 -2.24
C LYS A 181 11.26 15.40 -1.70
N ASP A 182 10.17 15.62 -2.43
CA ASP A 182 8.83 15.23 -1.99
C ASP A 182 8.69 13.70 -1.86
N LEU A 183 9.20 12.94 -2.84
CA LEU A 183 9.17 11.47 -2.80
C LEU A 183 10.12 10.89 -1.76
N GLN A 184 11.29 11.51 -1.55
CA GLN A 184 12.22 11.13 -0.48
C GLN A 184 11.60 11.37 0.90
N ALA A 185 10.82 12.43 1.09
CA ALA A 185 10.12 12.67 2.34
C ALA A 185 9.15 11.51 2.65
N ALA A 186 8.39 11.04 1.66
CA ALA A 186 7.52 9.87 1.82
C ALA A 186 8.31 8.59 2.13
N LYS A 187 9.45 8.36 1.46
CA LYS A 187 10.32 7.20 1.75
C LYS A 187 10.90 7.25 3.17
N LYS A 188 11.37 8.42 3.62
CA LYS A 188 11.90 8.64 4.98
C LYS A 188 10.83 8.45 6.06
N ALA A 189 9.57 8.73 5.75
CA ALA A 189 8.44 8.49 6.65
C ALA A 189 8.02 7.01 6.72
N GLY A 190 8.74 6.08 6.06
CA GLY A 190 8.48 4.63 6.14
C GLY A 190 7.55 4.10 5.04
N PHE A 191 7.21 4.90 4.03
CA PHE A 191 6.37 4.47 2.92
C PHE A 191 7.18 3.96 1.72
N LYS A 192 6.62 2.99 0.99
CA LYS A 192 7.11 2.61 -0.33
C LYS A 192 6.53 3.53 -1.39
N VAL A 193 7.39 4.04 -2.25
CA VAL A 193 7.03 4.99 -3.31
C VAL A 193 7.28 4.36 -4.66
N GLY A 194 6.33 4.52 -5.58
CA GLY A 194 6.45 4.14 -6.98
C GLY A 194 5.90 5.24 -7.89
N HIS A 195 6.29 5.22 -9.16
CA HIS A 195 5.67 6.07 -10.18
C HIS A 195 5.48 5.31 -11.49
N GLN A 196 4.49 5.74 -12.28
CA GLN A 196 4.24 5.28 -13.64
C GLN A 196 4.11 6.49 -14.57
N GLY A 197 4.53 6.35 -15.82
CA GLY A 197 4.57 7.44 -16.80
C GLY A 197 5.76 8.39 -16.61
N ALA A 198 5.82 9.42 -17.44
CA ALA A 198 6.95 10.34 -17.53
C ALA A 198 6.85 11.49 -16.50
N LEU A 199 7.06 11.13 -15.23
CA LEU A 199 6.99 12.02 -14.06
C LEU A 199 7.83 13.30 -14.21
N LEU A 200 9.01 13.19 -14.82
CA LEU A 200 9.96 14.30 -14.93
C LEU A 200 9.73 15.18 -16.17
N ASP A 201 9.02 14.67 -17.18
CA ASP A 201 8.82 15.35 -18.46
C ASP A 201 7.61 16.29 -18.44
N GLY A 202 6.88 16.34 -17.31
CA GLY A 202 5.73 17.22 -17.12
C GLY A 202 4.47 16.76 -17.86
N THR A 203 4.44 15.51 -18.32
CA THR A 203 3.27 14.87 -18.92
C THR A 203 2.44 14.16 -17.86
N SER A 204 1.34 13.52 -18.26
CA SER A 204 0.53 12.72 -17.34
C SER A 204 1.37 11.63 -16.66
N CYS A 205 1.23 11.52 -15.34
CA CYS A 205 1.93 10.54 -14.54
C CYS A 205 1.11 10.08 -13.33
N PHE A 206 1.45 8.91 -12.80
CA PHE A 206 0.89 8.37 -11.58
C PHE A 206 1.99 8.24 -10.53
N VAL A 207 1.69 8.62 -9.30
CA VAL A 207 2.54 8.40 -8.13
C VAL A 207 1.79 7.49 -7.18
N SER A 208 2.41 6.40 -6.74
CA SER A 208 1.85 5.46 -5.77
C SER A 208 2.63 5.55 -4.47
N ILE A 209 1.93 5.75 -3.35
CA ILE A 209 2.49 5.62 -2.01
C ILE A 209 1.82 4.43 -1.34
N SER A 210 2.60 3.59 -0.69
CA SER A 210 2.09 2.34 -0.13
C SER A 210 2.74 1.97 1.18
N CYS A 211 1.99 1.25 2.02
CA CYS A 211 2.49 0.62 3.24
C CYS A 211 1.78 -0.72 3.45
N ARG A 212 2.43 -1.63 4.20
CA ARG A 212 1.78 -2.87 4.61
C ARG A 212 0.67 -2.59 5.61
N ILE A 213 -0.44 -3.29 5.48
CA ILE A 213 -1.58 -3.16 6.40
C ILE A 213 -1.18 -3.58 7.82
N SER A 214 -0.28 -4.55 7.97
CA SER A 214 0.28 -4.95 9.27
C SER A 214 0.93 -3.80 10.05
N LYS A 215 1.48 -2.78 9.37
CA LYS A 215 2.12 -1.62 10.01
C LYS A 215 1.14 -0.57 10.56
N LEU A 216 -0.16 -0.74 10.33
CA LEU A 216 -1.18 0.26 10.68
C LEU A 216 -1.72 0.12 12.10
N GLY A 217 -1.39 -0.96 12.81
CA GLY A 217 -1.89 -1.21 14.17
C GLY A 217 -3.40 -1.50 14.23
N ILE A 218 -3.99 -1.99 13.14
CA ILE A 218 -5.40 -2.41 13.07
C ILE A 218 -5.53 -3.81 13.71
N SER A 219 -6.53 -4.02 14.56
CA SER A 219 -6.75 -5.33 15.20
C SER A 219 -7.19 -6.40 14.17
N GLU A 220 -7.00 -7.68 14.48
CA GLU A 220 -7.41 -8.77 13.59
C GLU A 220 -8.93 -8.79 13.36
N GLU A 221 -9.71 -8.45 14.38
CA GLU A 221 -11.17 -8.36 14.28
C GLU A 221 -11.59 -7.24 13.33
N ALA A 222 -10.94 -6.07 13.43
CA ALA A 222 -11.19 -4.94 12.54
C ALA A 222 -10.74 -5.26 11.11
N MET A 223 -9.58 -5.89 10.91
CA MET A 223 -9.12 -6.34 9.59
C MET A 223 -10.11 -7.30 8.94
N GLY A 224 -10.64 -8.28 9.69
CA GLY A 224 -11.68 -9.20 9.21
C GLY A 224 -12.97 -8.47 8.83
N ALA A 225 -13.42 -7.52 9.65
CA ALA A 225 -14.63 -6.74 9.37
C ALA A 225 -14.48 -5.79 8.18
N TRP A 226 -13.27 -5.29 7.94
CA TRP A 226 -12.94 -4.33 6.87
C TRP A 226 -12.42 -5.01 5.60
N GLN A 227 -12.32 -6.34 5.61
CA GLN A 227 -11.81 -7.16 4.52
C GLN A 227 -10.39 -6.75 4.11
N LEU A 228 -9.56 -6.48 5.10
CA LEU A 228 -8.14 -6.18 4.94
C LEU A 228 -7.32 -7.42 5.32
N GLU A 229 -6.25 -7.66 4.59
CA GLU A 229 -5.29 -8.73 4.90
C GLU A 229 -4.00 -8.09 5.39
N SER A 230 -3.38 -8.63 6.43
CA SER A 230 -2.12 -8.10 6.98
C SER A 230 -0.99 -8.08 5.94
N SER A 231 -1.04 -9.03 4.98
CA SER A 231 -0.08 -9.18 3.88
C SER A 231 -0.32 -8.22 2.71
N ASP A 232 -1.51 -7.61 2.61
CA ASP A 232 -1.83 -6.65 1.56
C ASP A 232 -1.10 -5.30 1.82
N TYR A 233 -0.86 -4.58 0.74
CA TYR A 233 -0.46 -3.18 0.76
C TYR A 233 -1.69 -2.29 0.67
N LEU A 234 -1.79 -1.30 1.56
CA LEU A 234 -2.63 -0.13 1.34
C LEU A 234 -1.90 0.82 0.39
N ILE A 235 -2.60 1.33 -0.63
CA ILE A 235 -2.01 2.16 -1.69
C ILE A 235 -2.85 3.41 -1.89
N LEU A 236 -2.19 4.57 -1.76
CA LEU A 236 -2.65 5.86 -2.25
C LEU A 236 -2.07 6.09 -3.65
N LEU A 237 -2.95 6.09 -4.65
CA LEU A 237 -2.61 6.35 -6.03
C LEU A 237 -3.00 7.79 -6.40
N ILE A 238 -2.03 8.58 -6.85
CA ILE A 238 -2.20 9.99 -7.19
C ILE A 238 -1.96 10.14 -8.69
N HIS A 239 -2.99 10.57 -9.41
CA HIS A 239 -2.91 10.89 -10.83
C HIS A 239 -2.69 12.39 -11.01
N TYR A 240 -1.69 12.72 -11.81
CA TYR A 240 -1.41 14.08 -12.25
C TYR A 240 -1.63 14.13 -13.77
N PRO A 241 -2.78 14.61 -14.26
CA PRO A 241 -3.04 14.72 -15.71
C PRO A 241 -2.06 15.65 -16.42
N ASN A 242 -1.70 16.77 -15.76
CA ASN A 242 -0.91 17.86 -16.34
C ASN A 242 0.52 17.96 -15.76
N GLY A 243 1.08 16.80 -15.37
CA GLY A 243 2.37 16.68 -14.71
C GLY A 243 2.31 17.02 -13.22
N TYR A 244 3.38 16.64 -12.52
CA TYR A 244 3.47 16.77 -11.06
C TYR A 244 3.19 18.20 -10.58
N ARG A 245 2.36 18.32 -9.54
CA ARG A 245 2.04 19.58 -8.84
C ARG A 245 2.47 19.49 -7.38
N THR A 246 3.14 20.54 -6.91
CA THR A 246 3.53 20.66 -5.50
C THR A 246 2.34 21.13 -4.66
N VAL A 247 2.42 20.93 -3.34
CA VAL A 247 1.36 21.37 -2.42
C VAL A 247 1.11 22.88 -2.52
N GLU A 248 2.14 23.69 -2.68
CA GLU A 248 2.04 25.15 -2.75
C GLU A 248 1.32 25.58 -4.03
N SER A 249 1.58 24.90 -5.15
CA SER A 249 0.88 25.14 -6.41
C SER A 249 -0.60 24.80 -6.31
N LEU A 250 -0.95 23.70 -5.65
CA LEU A 250 -2.34 23.26 -5.51
C LEU A 250 -3.14 24.16 -4.58
N LYS A 251 -2.51 24.63 -3.49
CA LYS A 251 -3.11 25.56 -2.52
C LYS A 251 -3.53 26.89 -3.14
N GLY A 252 -2.81 27.34 -4.18
CA GLY A 252 -3.13 28.57 -4.92
C GLY A 252 -4.23 28.41 -5.97
N TYR A 253 -4.75 27.21 -6.18
CA TYR A 253 -5.81 26.94 -7.17
C TYR A 253 -7.19 26.91 -6.53
N ASP A 254 -8.19 27.32 -7.30
CA ASP A 254 -9.60 27.10 -6.94
C ASP A 254 -9.93 25.60 -6.95
N PRO A 255 -10.91 25.13 -6.15
CA PRO A 255 -11.31 23.72 -6.10
C PRO A 255 -11.53 23.02 -7.46
N PRO A 256 -12.22 23.63 -8.47
CA PRO A 256 -12.36 22.98 -9.78
C PRO A 256 -11.03 22.82 -10.51
N THR A 257 -10.10 23.77 -10.35
CA THR A 257 -8.77 23.73 -10.97
C THR A 257 -7.89 22.68 -10.29
N VAL A 258 -8.04 22.47 -8.98
CA VAL A 258 -7.37 21.37 -8.26
C VAL A 258 -7.77 20.02 -8.87
N ARG A 259 -9.07 19.76 -9.04
CA ARG A 259 -9.58 18.50 -9.62
C ARG A 259 -9.11 18.22 -11.05
N GLN A 260 -8.78 19.26 -11.82
CA GLN A 260 -8.20 19.11 -13.16
C GLN A 260 -6.70 18.77 -13.15
N ASN A 261 -6.03 19.02 -12.03
CA ASN A 261 -4.59 18.87 -11.91
C ASN A 261 -4.16 17.66 -11.06
N VAL A 262 -5.02 17.20 -10.15
CA VAL A 262 -4.76 16.06 -9.27
C VAL A 262 -6.05 15.30 -9.00
N GLU A 263 -5.97 13.97 -9.10
CA GLU A 263 -7.01 13.05 -8.62
C GLU A 263 -6.37 11.97 -7.74
N LEU A 264 -6.96 11.69 -6.57
CA LEU A 264 -6.47 10.71 -5.60
C LEU A 264 -7.40 9.50 -5.52
N ARG A 265 -6.82 8.30 -5.42
CA ARG A 265 -7.54 7.04 -5.25
C ARG A 265 -6.89 6.16 -4.20
N VAL A 266 -7.74 5.45 -3.48
CA VAL A 266 -7.34 4.54 -2.41
C VAL A 266 -7.72 3.13 -2.80
N GLY A 267 -6.78 2.22 -2.64
CA GLY A 267 -7.01 0.80 -2.85
C GLY A 267 -6.04 -0.05 -2.05
N LYS A 268 -6.17 -1.36 -2.23
CA LYS A 268 -5.28 -2.37 -1.69
C LYS A 268 -4.81 -3.32 -2.78
N SER A 269 -3.62 -3.88 -2.63
CA SER A 269 -3.04 -4.86 -3.57
C SER A 269 -2.05 -5.77 -2.87
N THR A 270 -1.78 -6.93 -3.46
CA THR A 270 -0.71 -7.85 -3.03
C THR A 270 0.69 -7.27 -3.28
N THR A 271 0.81 -6.39 -4.28
CA THR A 271 2.02 -5.67 -4.68
C THR A 271 1.98 -4.21 -4.23
N TYR A 272 3.12 -3.64 -3.85
CA TYR A 272 3.18 -2.25 -3.36
C TYR A 272 2.99 -1.20 -4.47
N LYS A 273 3.28 -1.58 -5.73
CA LYS A 273 3.20 -0.70 -6.91
C LYS A 273 2.20 -1.29 -7.90
N PRO A 274 1.06 -0.59 -8.16
CA PRO A 274 0.13 -0.99 -9.20
C PRO A 274 0.79 -0.92 -10.59
N THR A 275 0.40 -1.82 -11.46
CA THR A 275 0.73 -1.76 -12.89
C THR A 275 0.07 -0.55 -13.55
N LEU A 276 0.60 -0.12 -14.71
CA LEU A 276 0.00 0.99 -15.45
C LEU A 276 -1.45 0.69 -15.87
N ALA A 277 -1.74 -0.56 -16.24
CA ALA A 277 -3.09 -0.98 -16.62
C ALA A 277 -4.08 -0.89 -15.45
N GLU A 278 -3.66 -1.32 -14.26
CA GLU A 278 -4.45 -1.20 -13.04
C GLU A 278 -4.67 0.25 -12.63
N ALA A 279 -3.62 1.08 -12.74
CA ALA A 279 -3.73 2.51 -12.50
C ALA A 279 -4.75 3.13 -13.47
N LEU A 280 -4.68 2.83 -14.77
CA LEU A 280 -5.66 3.31 -15.77
C LEU A 280 -7.07 2.73 -15.59
N LYS A 281 -7.22 1.54 -14.97
CA LYS A 281 -8.52 0.91 -14.68
C LYS A 281 -9.19 1.52 -13.46
N ALA A 282 -8.46 1.76 -12.37
CA ALA A 282 -8.78 2.87 -11.47
C ALA A 282 -8.83 4.15 -12.32
N PHE A 283 -9.23 5.35 -11.92
CA PHE A 283 -9.45 6.50 -12.83
C PHE A 283 -10.52 6.32 -13.95
N THR A 284 -10.54 5.27 -14.79
CA THR A 284 -11.55 5.10 -15.86
C THR A 284 -12.86 4.44 -15.42
N THR A 285 -12.87 3.53 -14.45
CA THR A 285 -14.11 2.85 -13.99
C THR A 285 -15.18 3.82 -13.49
N VAL A 286 -14.78 4.93 -12.89
CA VAL A 286 -15.71 5.92 -12.29
C VAL A 286 -16.43 6.76 -13.34
N LEU A 287 -15.88 6.94 -14.54
CA LEU A 287 -16.65 7.56 -15.64
C LEU A 287 -17.93 6.77 -15.98
N LYS A 288 -18.00 5.49 -15.60
CA LYS A 288 -19.19 4.65 -15.79
C LYS A 288 -20.14 4.62 -14.59
N ASP A 289 -19.66 5.00 -13.39
CA ASP A 289 -20.40 5.01 -12.12
C ASP A 289 -20.97 6.41 -11.77
N GLU A 290 -20.39 7.48 -12.32
CA GLU A 290 -20.86 8.88 -12.16
C GLU A 290 -22.08 9.23 -13.04
N GLU A 291 -22.47 8.36 -13.99
CA GLU A 291 -23.80 8.49 -14.61
C GLU A 291 -24.85 8.01 -13.62
N PRO A 292 -25.94 8.76 -13.36
CA PRO A 292 -27.03 8.32 -12.51
C PRO A 292 -27.83 7.23 -13.25
N LYS A 293 -27.28 6.01 -13.28
CA LYS A 293 -27.95 4.84 -13.82
C LYS A 293 -29.03 4.43 -12.85
N ARG A 294 -30.26 4.79 -13.22
CA ARG A 294 -31.47 4.00 -12.94
C ARG A 294 -31.11 2.52 -12.91
N ASN A 295 -31.31 1.86 -11.76
CA ASN A 295 -31.47 0.41 -11.57
C ASN A 295 -31.05 -0.47 -12.75
N THR A 296 -29.77 -0.47 -13.10
CA THR A 296 -29.23 -1.46 -14.03
C THR A 296 -28.01 -2.04 -13.37
N MET A 297 -28.27 -3.12 -12.64
CA MET A 297 -27.29 -4.04 -12.07
C MET A 297 -26.32 -4.45 -13.17
N VAL A 298 -25.11 -3.92 -13.14
CA VAL A 298 -23.97 -4.66 -13.68
C VAL A 298 -23.49 -5.47 -12.50
N ILE A 299 -23.94 -6.72 -12.45
CA ILE A 299 -23.31 -7.74 -11.63
C ILE A 299 -21.88 -7.80 -12.14
N ASP A 300 -20.92 -7.23 -11.41
CA ASP A 300 -19.52 -7.51 -11.63
C ASP A 300 -19.28 -8.95 -11.13
N LEU A 301 -19.68 -9.90 -11.98
CA LEU A 301 -19.24 -11.29 -11.97
C LEU A 301 -17.76 -11.36 -12.40
N ALA A 302 -16.96 -10.38 -11.97
CA ALA A 302 -15.53 -10.48 -11.98
C ALA A 302 -15.20 -11.61 -11.01
N THR A 303 -14.79 -12.75 -11.58
CA THR A 303 -13.97 -13.71 -10.88
C THR A 303 -13.02 -12.96 -9.93
N PRO A 304 -12.94 -13.31 -8.64
CA PRO A 304 -12.02 -12.64 -7.73
C PRO A 304 -10.60 -13.01 -8.18
N GLU A 305 -10.07 -12.25 -9.13
CA GLU A 305 -8.64 -12.17 -9.34
C GLU A 305 -8.09 -11.65 -8.01
N LYS A 306 -7.51 -12.58 -7.25
CA LYS A 306 -6.90 -12.27 -5.95
C LYS A 306 -5.73 -11.30 -6.11
N ASP A 307 -5.20 -11.19 -7.33
CA ASP A 307 -4.13 -10.27 -7.68
C ASP A 307 -4.65 -8.94 -8.23
N GLY A 308 -4.08 -7.86 -7.69
CA GLY A 308 -4.17 -6.53 -8.26
C GLY A 308 -4.82 -5.45 -7.40
N PHE A 309 -4.85 -4.24 -7.95
CA PHE A 309 -5.37 -3.04 -7.28
C PHE A 309 -6.90 -3.09 -7.15
N ARG A 310 -7.37 -3.18 -5.90
CA ARG A 310 -8.78 -3.33 -5.53
C ARG A 310 -9.21 -2.22 -4.58
N HIS A 311 -10.50 -1.93 -4.55
CA HIS A 311 -11.05 -0.95 -3.63
C HIS A 311 -11.01 -1.45 -2.18
N VAL A 312 -10.77 -0.53 -1.24
CA VAL A 312 -11.03 -0.75 0.18
C VAL A 312 -12.51 -0.51 0.50
N PHE A 313 -13.00 -1.07 1.61
CA PHE A 313 -14.42 -1.05 1.97
C PHE A 313 -15.04 0.36 2.10
N ILE A 314 -14.23 1.39 2.40
CA ILE A 314 -14.64 2.82 2.43
C ILE A 314 -13.99 3.66 1.34
N SER A 315 -13.61 3.05 0.23
CA SER A 315 -12.91 3.72 -0.87
C SER A 315 -13.67 4.94 -1.41
N ARG A 316 -15.01 4.88 -1.52
CA ARG A 316 -15.82 5.98 -2.02
C ARG A 316 -15.86 7.19 -1.06
N PRO A 317 -16.25 7.03 0.23
CA PRO A 317 -16.10 8.11 1.22
C PRO A 317 -14.70 8.74 1.26
N LEU A 318 -13.65 7.91 1.20
CA LEU A 318 -12.27 8.41 1.19
C LEU A 318 -11.92 9.16 -0.10
N HIS A 319 -12.42 8.70 -1.25
CA HIS A 319 -12.22 9.37 -2.52
C HIS A 319 -12.84 10.77 -2.50
N GLU A 320 -14.09 10.89 -2.06
CA GLU A 320 -14.77 12.20 -1.92
C GLU A 320 -14.01 13.10 -0.94
N LEU A 321 -13.62 12.59 0.23
CA LEU A 321 -12.85 13.32 1.23
C LEU A 321 -11.51 13.85 0.68
N LEU A 322 -10.73 12.98 0.03
CA LEU A 322 -9.40 13.31 -0.47
C LEU A 322 -9.45 14.30 -1.63
N ASN A 323 -10.38 14.14 -2.57
CA ASN A 323 -10.44 14.98 -3.76
C ASN A 323 -11.16 16.31 -3.51
N ASP A 324 -12.13 16.34 -2.60
CA ASP A 324 -12.94 17.53 -2.39
C ASP A 324 -12.41 18.44 -1.29
N ARG A 325 -11.77 17.86 -0.26
CA ARG A 325 -11.46 18.59 0.97
C ARG A 325 -9.98 18.71 1.27
N LEU A 326 -9.14 17.75 0.87
CA LEU A 326 -7.73 17.69 1.27
C LEU A 326 -6.99 19.03 1.06
N VAL A 327 -7.02 19.59 -0.15
CA VAL A 327 -6.28 20.82 -0.45
C VAL A 327 -6.81 22.02 0.36
N THR A 328 -8.13 22.12 0.54
CA THR A 328 -8.74 23.16 1.39
C THR A 328 -8.35 22.99 2.86
N LEU A 329 -8.34 21.77 3.39
CA LEU A 329 -7.91 21.48 4.75
C LEU A 329 -6.42 21.81 4.94
N LEU A 330 -5.58 21.51 3.95
CA LEU A 330 -4.16 21.89 3.97
C LEU A 330 -3.95 23.41 4.01
N ASN A 331 -4.84 24.20 3.40
CA ASN A 331 -4.82 25.66 3.54
C ASN A 331 -5.16 26.11 4.97
N TYR A 332 -6.09 25.44 5.65
CA TYR A 332 -6.39 25.73 7.06
C TYR A 332 -5.27 25.29 8.00
N ARG A 333 -4.59 24.18 7.68
CA ARG A 333 -3.39 23.72 8.41
C ARG A 333 -2.27 24.76 8.37
N ASP A 334 -2.06 25.45 7.25
CA ASP A 334 -1.07 26.55 7.16
C ASP A 334 -1.43 27.75 8.05
N MET A 335 -2.70 27.91 8.43
CA MET A 335 -3.13 28.92 9.38
C MET A 335 -2.93 28.47 10.85
N GLY A 336 -2.34 27.30 11.08
CA GLY A 336 -2.00 26.76 12.40
C GLY A 336 -3.06 25.87 13.04
N MET A 337 -4.18 25.61 12.38
CA MET A 337 -5.26 24.72 12.91
C MET A 337 -4.80 23.26 12.91
N SER A 338 -5.18 22.45 13.91
CA SER A 338 -4.96 20.97 13.90
C SER A 338 -5.79 20.28 12.80
N TRP A 339 -5.62 18.96 12.57
CA TRP A 339 -6.46 18.24 11.60
C TRP A 339 -7.94 18.30 11.97
N GLU A 340 -8.26 17.95 13.22
CA GLU A 340 -9.60 18.02 13.80
C GLU A 340 -10.13 19.46 13.78
N GLY A 341 -9.28 20.44 14.10
CA GLY A 341 -9.60 21.86 14.02
C GLY A 341 -9.96 22.31 12.60
N ALA A 342 -9.15 21.94 11.61
CA ALA A 342 -9.37 22.25 10.20
C ALA A 342 -10.64 21.58 9.65
N GLU A 343 -10.88 20.32 10.00
CA GLU A 343 -12.11 19.58 9.63
C GLU A 343 -13.36 20.21 10.24
N ARG A 344 -13.28 20.59 11.52
CA ARG A 344 -14.37 21.28 12.21
C ARG A 344 -14.64 22.64 11.58
N PHE A 345 -13.60 23.44 11.36
CA PHE A 345 -13.71 24.74 10.72
C PHE A 345 -14.28 24.63 9.30
N TYR A 346 -13.86 23.62 8.53
CA TYR A 346 -14.44 23.33 7.21
C TYR A 346 -15.94 23.11 7.33
N ASN A 347 -16.38 22.22 8.23
CA ASN A 347 -17.79 21.87 8.41
C ASN A 347 -18.64 23.05 8.91
N ASP A 348 -18.13 23.86 9.84
CA ASP A 348 -18.85 25.00 10.41
C ASP A 348 -19.04 26.15 9.41
N ASN A 349 -18.15 26.22 8.40
CA ASN A 349 -18.15 27.27 7.38
C ASN A 349 -18.61 26.80 6.00
N GLN A 350 -19.13 25.57 5.85
CA GLN A 350 -19.69 25.10 4.60
C GLN A 350 -20.79 26.05 4.10
N GLY A 351 -20.64 26.55 2.87
CA GLY A 351 -21.60 27.46 2.23
C GLY A 351 -21.56 28.91 2.72
N ARG A 352 -20.61 29.29 3.59
CA ARG A 352 -20.40 30.68 4.03
C ARG A 352 -19.21 31.30 3.30
N SER A 353 -19.37 32.55 2.83
CA SER A 353 -18.25 33.33 2.31
C SER A 353 -17.37 33.77 3.50
N ILE A 354 -16.22 33.11 3.67
CA ILE A 354 -15.25 33.45 4.71
C ILE A 354 -14.63 34.81 4.34
N LYS A 355 -15.12 35.89 4.95
CA LYS A 355 -14.44 37.18 4.92
C LYS A 355 -13.38 37.15 6.03
N HIS A 356 -12.13 37.25 5.61
CA HIS A 356 -10.91 37.02 6.39
C HIS A 356 -10.92 37.42 7.88
N ALA A 357 -10.28 36.57 8.68
CA ALA A 357 -9.60 36.82 9.96
C ALA A 357 -10.38 36.89 11.29
N ASP A 358 -11.66 37.28 11.34
CA ASP A 358 -12.33 37.52 12.65
C ASP A 358 -12.92 36.28 13.35
N THR A 359 -12.67 35.06 12.84
CA THR A 359 -13.31 33.83 13.36
C THR A 359 -12.34 32.68 13.64
N MET A 360 -11.06 32.97 13.87
CA MET A 360 -10.12 31.95 14.36
C MET A 360 -10.23 31.86 15.89
N GLY A 361 -11.30 31.22 16.36
CA GLY A 361 -11.43 30.91 17.79
C GLY A 361 -10.40 29.85 18.21
N ASP A 362 -9.92 29.93 19.45
CA ASP A 362 -8.96 28.98 20.05
C ASP A 362 -9.39 27.51 19.92
N ALA A 363 -10.69 27.26 19.76
CA ALA A 363 -11.29 25.94 19.59
C ALA A 363 -10.84 25.18 18.31
N TYR A 364 -10.29 25.87 17.31
CA TYR A 364 -9.77 25.23 16.07
C TYR A 364 -8.25 25.03 16.07
N THR A 365 -7.54 25.67 17.01
CA THR A 365 -6.08 25.61 17.12
C THR A 365 -5.62 24.70 18.25
N SER A 366 -6.55 24.20 19.07
CA SER A 366 -6.23 23.24 20.12
C SER A 366 -5.57 21.98 19.56
N ASP A 367 -4.49 21.56 20.22
CA ASP A 367 -3.82 20.31 19.89
C ASP A 367 -4.71 19.11 20.17
N GLU A 368 -4.64 18.14 19.26
CA GLU A 368 -5.29 16.86 19.44
C GLU A 368 -4.54 16.03 20.47
N VAL A 369 -5.30 15.30 21.31
CA VAL A 369 -4.71 14.34 22.23
C VAL A 369 -4.14 13.18 21.40
N PRO A 370 -2.83 12.92 21.45
CA PRO A 370 -2.22 11.86 20.67
C PRO A 370 -2.69 10.50 21.17
N ASN A 371 -3.15 9.66 20.24
CA ASN A 371 -3.49 8.28 20.57
C ASN A 371 -2.21 7.45 20.65
N ARG A 372 -1.76 7.16 21.88
CA ARG A 372 -0.49 6.45 22.15
C ARG A 372 -0.51 4.97 21.77
N THR A 373 -1.67 4.43 21.40
CA THR A 373 -1.77 3.02 20.96
C THR A 373 -1.50 2.86 19.47
N LEU A 374 -1.62 3.94 18.68
CA LEU A 374 -1.41 3.90 17.24
C LEU A 374 0.07 4.09 16.90
N PRO A 375 0.59 3.39 15.87
CA PRO A 375 1.97 3.56 15.41
C PRO A 375 2.25 4.99 14.92
N ASP A 376 3.52 5.40 15.02
CA ASP A 376 3.99 6.71 14.53
C ASP A 376 3.70 6.90 13.03
N LEU A 377 3.72 5.83 12.24
CA LEU A 377 3.36 5.85 10.82
C LEU A 377 1.95 6.44 10.56
N VAL A 378 1.02 6.23 11.50
CA VAL A 378 -0.38 6.68 11.40
C VAL A 378 -0.57 8.06 12.04
N THR A 379 0.21 8.40 13.06
CA THR A 379 0.05 9.63 13.86
C THR A 379 0.98 10.77 13.45
N ALA A 380 2.02 10.50 12.66
CA ALA A 380 2.95 11.49 12.15
C ALA A 380 2.25 12.58 11.32
N ASP A 381 2.72 13.82 11.44
CA ASP A 381 2.15 14.98 10.78
C ASP A 381 3.27 15.90 10.30
N GLN A 382 3.57 15.83 9.00
CA GLN A 382 4.68 16.60 8.43
C GLN A 382 4.54 18.11 8.69
N THR A 383 3.31 18.62 8.76
CA THR A 383 3.09 20.06 8.97
C THR A 383 3.43 20.49 10.40
N LYS A 384 3.35 19.56 11.38
CA LYS A 384 3.80 19.82 12.76
C LYS A 384 5.29 19.52 12.94
N ASP A 385 5.80 18.47 12.30
CA ASP A 385 7.19 18.03 12.47
C ASP A 385 8.17 19.03 11.83
N ASP A 386 7.77 19.65 10.71
CA ASP A 386 8.55 20.62 9.95
C ASP A 386 8.04 22.07 10.13
N LEU A 387 7.74 22.52 11.36
CA LEU A 387 7.22 23.87 11.68
C LEU A 387 8.02 25.06 11.08
N GLY A 388 9.24 24.83 10.59
CA GLY A 388 10.09 25.83 9.91
C GLY A 388 10.20 25.69 8.39
N SER A 389 9.64 24.64 7.78
CA SER A 389 9.69 24.39 6.34
C SER A 389 8.44 24.95 5.67
N THR A 390 8.62 25.80 4.66
CA THR A 390 7.52 26.25 3.79
C THR A 390 7.19 25.25 2.70
N SER A 391 7.84 24.09 2.71
CA SER A 391 7.88 23.14 1.59
C SER A 391 7.57 21.72 2.06
N HIS A 392 6.29 21.36 2.00
CA HIS A 392 5.79 20.04 2.40
C HIS A 392 5.56 19.12 1.19
N SER A 393 5.63 17.82 1.41
CA SER A 393 5.40 16.81 0.38
C SER A 393 3.90 16.55 0.25
N PHE A 394 3.30 16.94 -0.88
CA PHE A 394 1.88 16.68 -1.12
C PHE A 394 1.54 15.17 -1.06
N PRO A 395 2.32 14.28 -1.69
CA PRO A 395 2.08 12.84 -1.58
C PRO A 395 2.10 12.35 -0.12
N LEU A 396 3.07 12.78 0.68
CA LEU A 396 3.16 12.39 2.10
C LEU A 396 1.96 12.90 2.91
N LEU A 397 1.59 14.18 2.77
CA LEU A 397 0.44 14.77 3.44
C LEU A 397 -0.86 14.04 3.09
N GLY A 398 -1.03 13.68 1.81
CA GLY A 398 -2.17 12.89 1.36
C GLY A 398 -2.23 11.51 2.02
N MET A 399 -1.08 10.83 2.15
CA MET A 399 -1.00 9.52 2.81
C MET A 399 -1.27 9.62 4.31
N GLN A 400 -0.69 10.60 5.01
CA GLN A 400 -0.94 10.83 6.44
C GLN A 400 -2.43 11.11 6.71
N PHE A 401 -3.05 11.95 5.88
CA PHE A 401 -4.48 12.25 6.00
C PHE A 401 -5.38 11.05 5.69
N LEU A 402 -5.00 10.23 4.71
CA LEU A 402 -5.65 8.95 4.42
C LEU A 402 -5.58 8.00 5.63
N LEU A 403 -4.39 7.78 6.18
CA LEU A 403 -4.19 6.86 7.30
C LEU A 403 -5.01 7.27 8.52
N ARG A 404 -5.07 8.58 8.81
CA ARG A 404 -5.93 9.14 9.85
C ARG A 404 -7.39 8.67 9.70
N HIS A 405 -7.96 8.77 8.50
CA HIS A 405 -9.37 8.45 8.27
C HIS A 405 -9.65 6.97 8.04
N LEU A 406 -8.68 6.19 7.56
CA LEU A 406 -8.85 4.76 7.37
C LEU A 406 -8.72 4.01 8.70
N VAL A 407 -7.65 4.24 9.46
CA VAL A 407 -7.35 3.50 10.70
C VAL A 407 -8.35 3.87 11.79
N ARG A 408 -8.77 5.13 11.85
CA ARG A 408 -9.75 5.64 12.82
C ARG A 408 -11.14 5.82 12.18
N CYS A 409 -11.44 5.09 11.12
CA CYS A 409 -12.68 5.28 10.34
C CYS A 409 -13.96 5.21 11.17
N THR A 410 -13.95 4.46 12.27
CA THR A 410 -15.09 4.33 13.18
C THR A 410 -15.34 5.61 13.98
N GLU A 411 -14.30 6.40 14.26
CA GLU A 411 -14.38 7.67 14.98
C GLU A 411 -15.01 8.80 14.15
N PHE A 412 -15.13 8.64 12.82
CA PHE A 412 -15.61 9.68 11.92
C PHE A 412 -16.89 9.27 11.22
N CYS A 413 -17.78 10.23 10.99
CA CYS A 413 -18.94 10.03 10.12
C CYS A 413 -18.49 9.76 8.69
N LEU A 414 -18.97 8.69 8.05
CA LEU A 414 -18.62 8.37 6.66
C LEU A 414 -19.02 9.43 5.63
N VAL A 415 -19.93 10.32 5.98
CA VAL A 415 -20.51 11.30 5.05
C VAL A 415 -19.93 12.70 5.30
N CYS A 416 -20.03 13.19 6.53
CA CYS A 416 -19.54 14.53 6.85
C CYS A 416 -18.08 14.54 7.33
N HIS A 417 -17.49 13.38 7.62
CA HIS A 417 -16.14 13.22 8.17
C HIS A 417 -15.92 14.01 9.47
N THR A 418 -16.99 14.37 10.16
CA THR A 418 -16.90 14.94 11.50
C THR A 418 -16.69 13.81 12.50
N LYS A 419 -15.79 14.02 13.45
CA LYS A 419 -15.60 13.13 14.59
C LYS A 419 -16.90 12.93 15.35
N LEU A 420 -17.16 11.69 15.74
CA LEU A 420 -18.37 11.27 16.43
C LEU A 420 -18.11 11.25 17.94
N GLU A 421 -19.07 11.72 18.71
CA GLU A 421 -19.08 11.53 20.17
C GLU A 421 -19.48 10.08 20.44
N GLN A 422 -18.49 9.20 20.61
CA GLN A 422 -18.72 7.77 20.82
C GLN A 422 -18.92 7.45 22.30
N GLU A 423 -20.06 6.84 22.63
CA GLU A 423 -20.28 6.13 23.91
C GLU A 423 -20.00 4.62 23.79
N PHE A 424 -19.74 4.10 22.58
CA PHE A 424 -19.53 2.68 22.31
C PHE A 424 -18.49 2.44 21.22
N GLU A 425 -17.77 1.32 21.32
CA GLU A 425 -16.74 0.91 20.37
C GLU A 425 -17.38 0.15 19.20
N ALA A 426 -17.44 0.81 18.03
CA ALA A 426 -18.00 0.23 16.82
C ALA A 426 -16.91 -0.47 15.99
N LEU A 427 -17.20 -1.66 15.46
CA LEU A 427 -16.27 -2.39 14.60
C LEU A 427 -16.32 -1.92 13.13
N LYS A 428 -17.45 -1.37 12.67
CA LYS A 428 -17.61 -0.79 11.33
C LYS A 428 -17.99 0.69 11.44
N PRO A 429 -17.56 1.53 10.50
CA PRO A 429 -17.86 2.95 10.51
C PRO A 429 -19.35 3.20 10.30
N TYR A 430 -19.83 4.30 10.86
CA TYR A 430 -21.24 4.68 10.86
C TYR A 430 -21.41 6.17 10.52
N VAL A 431 -22.66 6.64 10.55
CA VAL A 431 -22.99 8.03 10.23
C VAL A 431 -23.58 8.74 11.43
N CYS A 432 -23.34 10.05 11.50
CA CYS A 432 -23.88 10.88 12.56
C CYS A 432 -25.41 11.06 12.42
N ASN A 433 -26.03 11.54 13.50
CA ASN A 433 -27.48 11.75 13.59
C ASN A 433 -28.00 12.94 12.74
N LYS A 434 -27.15 13.58 11.92
CA LYS A 434 -27.58 14.67 11.03
C LYS A 434 -28.49 14.07 9.94
N PRO A 435 -29.71 14.60 9.73
CA PRO A 435 -30.67 14.02 8.77
C PRO A 435 -30.12 13.85 7.36
N LEU A 436 -29.31 14.80 6.89
CA LEU A 436 -28.68 14.72 5.57
C LEU A 436 -27.66 13.58 5.49
N CYS A 437 -26.86 13.35 6.54
CA CYS A 437 -25.88 12.26 6.55
C CYS A 437 -26.57 10.90 6.58
N LEU A 438 -27.63 10.76 7.38
CA LEU A 438 -28.42 9.54 7.42
C LEU A 438 -29.12 9.29 6.06
N TYR A 439 -29.69 10.33 5.45
CA TYR A 439 -30.32 10.22 4.14
C TYR A 439 -29.31 9.82 3.05
N GLN A 440 -28.14 10.47 3.00
CA GLN A 440 -27.10 10.16 2.03
C GLN A 440 -26.58 8.72 2.24
N TYR A 441 -26.39 8.30 3.48
CA TYR A 441 -26.00 6.94 3.81
C TYR A 441 -26.98 5.89 3.28
N MET A 442 -28.27 6.08 3.54
CA MET A 442 -29.33 5.14 3.14
C MET A 442 -29.66 5.20 1.63
N SER A 443 -29.60 6.39 1.02
CA SER A 443 -30.13 6.61 -0.34
C SER A 443 -29.06 6.64 -1.43
N LEU A 444 -27.81 7.00 -1.10
CA LEU A 444 -26.71 7.10 -2.07
C LEU A 444 -25.75 5.90 -2.02
N GLY A 445 -26.05 4.89 -1.19
CA GLY A 445 -25.26 3.66 -1.11
C GLY A 445 -23.88 3.86 -0.49
N PHE A 446 -23.75 4.76 0.50
CA PHE A 446 -22.52 4.88 1.30
C PHE A 446 -22.43 3.83 2.42
N GLY A 447 -23.50 3.06 2.63
CA GLY A 447 -23.45 1.85 3.44
C GLY A 447 -22.79 0.68 2.70
N PRO A 448 -22.35 -0.36 3.43
CA PRO A 448 -21.93 -1.59 2.78
C PRO A 448 -23.06 -2.10 1.90
N SER A 449 -22.73 -2.52 0.66
CA SER A 449 -23.72 -3.10 -0.25
C SER A 449 -24.42 -4.26 0.46
N ILE A 450 -25.75 -4.24 0.44
CA ILE A 450 -26.55 -5.30 1.08
C ILE A 450 -26.19 -6.65 0.45
N GLU A 451 -25.98 -6.67 -0.86
CA GLU A 451 -25.53 -7.84 -1.62
C GLU A 451 -24.17 -8.33 -1.11
N HIS A 452 -23.24 -7.41 -0.87
CA HIS A 452 -21.92 -7.72 -0.35
C HIS A 452 -21.99 -8.31 1.07
N GLU A 453 -22.82 -7.76 1.95
CA GLU A 453 -23.03 -8.31 3.30
C GLU A 453 -23.72 -9.68 3.26
N ILE A 454 -24.65 -9.91 2.32
CA ILE A 454 -25.27 -11.22 2.10
C ILE A 454 -24.22 -12.27 1.71
N VAL A 455 -23.30 -11.91 0.80
CA VAL A 455 -22.24 -12.81 0.34
C VAL A 455 -21.19 -13.02 1.42
N ALA A 456 -20.76 -11.95 2.09
CA ALA A 456 -19.67 -11.99 3.06
C ALA A 456 -20.10 -12.57 4.43
N GLN A 457 -21.35 -12.35 4.84
CA GLN A 457 -21.86 -12.71 6.17
C GLN A 457 -23.26 -13.37 6.11
N PRO A 458 -23.43 -14.48 5.37
CA PRO A 458 -24.76 -15.07 5.12
C PRO A 458 -25.50 -15.48 6.40
N TYR A 459 -24.78 -15.97 7.41
CA TYR A 459 -25.38 -16.36 8.69
C TYR A 459 -25.90 -15.18 9.52
N VAL A 460 -25.24 -14.02 9.44
CA VAL A 460 -25.70 -12.80 10.11
C VAL A 460 -27.01 -12.35 9.48
N VAL A 461 -27.06 -12.37 8.15
CA VAL A 461 -28.29 -12.04 7.41
C VAL A 461 -29.42 -13.01 7.75
N ASP A 462 -29.16 -14.31 7.78
CA ASP A 462 -30.16 -15.33 8.12
C ASP A 462 -30.69 -15.15 9.56
N LEU A 463 -29.82 -14.82 10.51
CA LEU A 463 -30.20 -14.49 11.87
C LEU A 463 -31.09 -13.24 11.95
N LEU A 464 -30.71 -12.17 11.24
CA LEU A 464 -31.49 -10.93 11.20
C LEU A 464 -32.87 -11.15 10.56
N LEU A 465 -32.94 -11.94 9.49
CA LEU A 465 -34.21 -12.36 8.88
C LEU A 465 -35.07 -13.17 9.85
N THR A 466 -34.46 -14.08 10.60
CA THR A 466 -35.14 -14.88 11.63
C THR A 466 -35.69 -14.01 12.75
N PHE A 467 -34.94 -13.02 13.23
CA PHE A 467 -35.41 -12.05 14.24
C PHE A 467 -36.54 -11.17 13.72
N ALA A 468 -36.46 -10.72 12.47
CA ALA A 468 -37.52 -9.97 11.82
C ALA A 468 -38.79 -10.83 11.71
N TYR A 469 -38.69 -12.07 11.24
CA TYR A 469 -39.80 -13.02 11.15
C TYR A 469 -40.44 -13.29 12.53
N ALA A 470 -39.64 -13.59 13.54
CA ALA A 470 -40.14 -13.84 14.89
C ALA A 470 -40.87 -12.62 15.48
N SER A 471 -40.33 -11.42 15.27
CA SER A 471 -40.96 -10.17 15.71
C SER A 471 -42.26 -9.88 14.97
N ALA A 472 -42.31 -10.11 13.65
CA ALA A 472 -43.52 -9.98 12.85
C ALA A 472 -44.60 -10.97 13.29
N LYS A 473 -44.24 -12.25 13.46
CA LYS A 473 -45.15 -13.30 13.93
C LYS A 473 -45.71 -13.01 15.33
N ALA A 474 -44.92 -12.36 16.18
CA ALA A 474 -45.34 -11.93 17.52
C ALA A 474 -46.11 -10.60 17.54
N GLY A 475 -46.31 -9.93 16.38
CA GLY A 475 -46.98 -8.64 16.30
C GLY A 475 -46.22 -7.48 16.95
N LYS A 476 -44.88 -7.59 17.07
CA LYS A 476 -44.00 -6.60 17.74
C LYS A 476 -43.09 -5.83 16.77
N MET A 477 -43.24 -6.04 15.47
CA MET A 477 -42.46 -5.33 14.46
C MET A 477 -42.84 -3.85 14.48
N ARG A 478 -41.87 -2.97 14.69
CA ARG A 478 -42.07 -1.52 14.63
C ARG A 478 -42.14 -1.10 13.16
N GLU A 479 -43.01 -0.16 12.84
CA GLU A 479 -43.00 0.49 11.52
C GLU A 479 -41.66 1.22 11.31
N PHE A 480 -41.23 1.32 10.06
CA PHE A 480 -40.02 2.07 9.70
C PHE A 480 -40.10 3.49 10.27
N PRO A 481 -39.01 4.04 10.82
CA PRO A 481 -38.99 5.45 11.18
C PRO A 481 -39.24 6.28 9.91
N THR A 482 -40.39 6.93 9.85
CA THR A 482 -40.77 7.91 8.82
C THR A 482 -40.15 9.27 9.08
#